data_AF-A0A1V1SUY5-F1
#
_entry.id   AF-A0A1V1SUY5-F1
#
_cell.length_a   1.000
_cell.length_b   1.000
_cell.length_c   1.000
_cell.angle_alpha   90.00
_cell.angle_beta   90.00
_cell.angle_gamma   90.00
#
_symmetry.space_group_name_H-M   'P 1'
#
loop_
_entity.id
_entity.type
_entity.pdbx_description
1 polymer ?
#
loop_
_entity_poly.entity_id
_entity_poly.type
_entity_poly.pdbx_seq_one_letter_code
_entity_poly.pdbx_strand_id
1 'polypeptide(L)'
;MQDKGKSNVEYTKTADADHDSDASSLIQDDASSSLSYRPFPAAMKIYYQWNLAGIKVFHVCGETERDRLFAVEVHTGHSMSGPLGARPGLHLYNGPKTKDSLLAATGSESLFGDYALNNNSRIFLPGHRTGDFVCEMMRVHTTPDNTVAFRFSIEVGLGEKMRREAFEWKKIKKNEREDNTHNGGFKLFWLHRGPEQGYPDGDSGIQGSSSEGGDREAVAVMSWRSFLTSPKHPFDMAFIGSGLSETMGERWRLMVLMTVLRVWYMNLFGKTHRAPVALGDKVGDKEKVAHQ
;
A
#
# COMPACT_ATOMS: atom_id res chain seq x y z
N MET A 1 -60.21 26.63 -2.56
CA MET A 1 -61.14 25.57 -2.11
C MET A 1 -61.85 25.08 -3.36
N GLN A 2 -61.50 23.91 -3.91
CA GLN A 2 -62.15 22.60 -3.65
C GLN A 2 -63.69 22.73 -3.82
N ASP A 3 -64.38 21.93 -4.63
CA ASP A 3 -64.25 20.47 -4.78
C ASP A 3 -64.98 19.95 -6.04
N LYS A 4 -64.67 18.68 -6.35
CA LYS A 4 -65.21 17.64 -7.27
C LYS A 4 -66.72 17.71 -7.60
N GLY A 5 -67.26 17.06 -8.64
CA GLY A 5 -66.74 16.11 -9.63
C GLY A 5 -67.84 15.16 -10.15
N LYS A 6 -67.52 14.39 -11.20
CA LYS A 6 -68.07 13.05 -11.63
C LYS A 6 -69.55 12.99 -12.06
N SER A 7 -70.04 12.15 -12.99
CA SER A 7 -69.58 10.93 -13.70
C SER A 7 -70.56 10.57 -14.84
N ASN A 8 -70.14 9.71 -15.80
CA ASN A 8 -70.81 8.49 -16.32
C ASN A 8 -70.08 8.04 -17.62
N VAL A 9 -69.29 6.95 -17.65
CA VAL A 9 -69.61 5.50 -17.81
C VAL A 9 -70.23 5.15 -19.18
N GLU A 10 -69.51 4.41 -20.05
CA GLU A 10 -69.75 2.97 -20.35
C GLU A 10 -68.77 2.39 -21.41
N TYR A 11 -68.59 1.07 -21.36
CA TYR A 11 -67.63 0.19 -22.02
C TYR A 11 -67.89 -0.12 -23.50
N THR A 12 -66.83 -0.47 -24.25
CA THR A 12 -66.84 -1.62 -25.20
C THR A 12 -65.42 -2.09 -25.55
N LYS A 13 -65.33 -3.37 -25.87
CA LYS A 13 -64.17 -4.29 -25.93
C LYS A 13 -63.78 -4.59 -27.38
N THR A 14 -62.50 -4.77 -27.69
CA THR A 14 -61.98 -5.79 -28.65
C THR A 14 -60.45 -5.85 -28.62
N ALA A 15 -59.94 -7.06 -28.90
CA ALA A 15 -58.56 -7.50 -28.79
C ALA A 15 -57.71 -7.16 -30.04
N ASP A 16 -56.39 -7.08 -29.91
CA ASP A 16 -55.45 -8.07 -30.46
C ASP A 16 -53.99 -7.63 -30.21
N ALA A 17 -53.12 -8.65 -30.14
CA ALA A 17 -51.69 -8.56 -29.82
C ALA A 17 -50.87 -7.90 -30.93
N ASP A 18 -49.75 -7.26 -30.58
CA ASP A 18 -48.44 -7.61 -31.13
C ASP A 18 -47.28 -6.86 -30.44
N HIS A 19 -46.11 -7.45 -30.67
CA HIS A 19 -44.83 -7.42 -29.97
C HIS A 19 -44.00 -6.14 -30.20
N ASP A 20 -43.00 -5.98 -29.32
CA ASP A 20 -41.74 -5.22 -29.50
C ASP A 20 -41.82 -3.69 -29.60
N SER A 21 -40.85 -2.89 -29.14
CA SER A 21 -39.72 -2.96 -28.21
C SER A 21 -39.03 -1.63 -28.47
N ASP A 22 -38.96 -0.72 -27.51
CA ASP A 22 -37.89 0.30 -27.52
C ASP A 22 -37.76 0.94 -26.14
N ALA A 23 -37.03 0.21 -25.29
CA ALA A 23 -36.44 0.76 -24.10
C ALA A 23 -35.34 1.73 -24.54
N SER A 24 -35.67 3.02 -24.61
CA SER A 24 -34.67 4.08 -24.75
C SER A 24 -33.71 4.03 -23.56
N SER A 25 -32.47 3.71 -23.92
CA SER A 25 -31.27 3.56 -23.12
C SER A 25 -31.14 4.56 -21.96
N LEU A 26 -31.22 4.05 -20.74
CA LEU A 26 -30.51 4.64 -19.62
C LEU A 26 -29.01 4.40 -19.87
N ILE A 27 -28.32 5.42 -20.36
CA ILE A 27 -26.86 5.47 -20.25
C ILE A 27 -26.57 5.55 -18.76
N GLN A 28 -26.32 4.39 -18.17
CA GLN A 28 -25.73 4.28 -16.86
C GLN A 28 -24.26 4.63 -17.07
N ASP A 29 -23.90 5.87 -16.74
CA ASP A 29 -22.50 6.26 -16.60
C ASP A 29 -21.89 5.34 -15.54
N ASP A 30 -21.19 4.32 -16.00
CA ASP A 30 -20.30 3.50 -15.19
C ASP A 30 -19.13 4.40 -14.79
N ALA A 31 -19.37 5.20 -13.75
CA ALA A 31 -18.35 5.95 -13.06
C ALA A 31 -17.40 4.93 -12.41
N SER A 32 -16.48 4.41 -13.21
CA SER A 32 -15.21 3.86 -12.74
C SER A 32 -14.65 4.89 -11.76
N SER A 33 -14.76 4.60 -10.46
CA SER A 33 -14.19 5.41 -9.40
C SER A 33 -12.67 5.25 -9.44
N SER A 34 -12.06 5.79 -10.49
CA SER A 34 -10.62 5.95 -10.57
C SER A 34 -10.21 6.80 -9.39
N LEU A 35 -9.38 6.24 -8.51
CA LEU A 35 -8.74 6.98 -7.44
C LEU A 35 -8.12 8.26 -8.03
N SER A 36 -8.69 9.41 -7.70
CA SER A 36 -8.30 10.69 -8.31
C SER A 36 -7.06 11.24 -7.61
N TYR A 37 -5.92 10.60 -7.83
CA TYR A 37 -4.62 11.12 -7.45
C TYR A 37 -3.66 11.10 -8.63
N ARG A 38 -2.64 11.95 -8.53
CA ARG A 38 -1.59 12.07 -9.54
C ARG A 38 -0.95 10.68 -9.76
N PRO A 39 -0.83 10.20 -11.02
CA PRO A 39 -0.11 8.96 -11.31
C PRO A 39 1.34 9.01 -10.83
N PHE A 40 1.85 7.89 -10.34
CA PHE A 40 3.25 7.80 -9.91
C PHE A 40 4.18 7.64 -11.12
N PRO A 41 5.28 8.41 -11.20
CA PRO A 41 6.27 8.20 -12.25
C PRO A 41 7.00 6.87 -12.04
N ALA A 42 7.61 6.35 -13.11
CA ALA A 42 8.36 5.10 -13.10
C ALA A 42 9.51 5.09 -12.08
N ALA A 43 10.18 6.23 -11.89
CA ALA A 43 11.23 6.42 -10.91
C ALA A 43 10.95 7.67 -10.06
N MET A 44 11.24 7.56 -8.78
CA MET A 44 11.03 8.59 -7.77
C MET A 44 12.27 8.72 -6.88
N LYS A 45 12.53 9.95 -6.46
CA LYS A 45 13.65 10.29 -5.58
C LYS A 45 13.09 10.91 -4.31
N ILE A 46 13.59 10.48 -3.16
CA ILE A 46 13.13 11.03 -1.88
C ILE A 46 14.06 12.13 -1.43
N TYR A 47 13.53 13.30 -1.10
CA TYR A 47 14.32 14.42 -0.61
C TYR A 47 13.81 14.96 0.73
N TYR A 48 14.69 15.04 1.71
CA TYR A 48 14.42 15.70 2.98
C TYR A 48 14.34 17.21 2.81
N GLN A 49 13.36 17.81 3.46
CA GLN A 49 13.38 19.23 3.74
C GLN A 49 13.84 19.44 5.19
N TRP A 50 15.14 19.65 5.37
CA TRP A 50 15.68 19.99 6.68
C TRP A 50 15.14 21.35 7.11
N ASN A 51 14.57 21.41 8.31
CA ASN A 51 14.30 22.65 9.01
C ASN A 51 14.95 22.58 10.40
N LEU A 52 14.94 23.70 11.13
CA LEU A 52 15.59 23.83 12.43
C LEU A 52 15.05 22.87 13.50
N ALA A 53 13.85 22.28 13.30
CA ALA A 53 13.21 21.34 14.22
C ALA A 53 13.36 19.86 13.80
N GLY A 54 14.18 19.56 12.79
CA GLY A 54 14.40 18.21 12.26
C GLY A 54 13.56 17.86 11.03
N ILE A 55 13.42 16.57 10.74
CA ILE A 55 12.67 16.08 9.56
C ILE A 55 11.20 15.95 9.95
N LYS A 56 10.43 17.02 9.75
CA LYS A 56 8.98 16.98 9.90
C LYS A 56 8.29 16.57 8.58
N VAL A 57 8.78 17.11 7.47
CA VAL A 57 8.22 16.88 6.12
C VAL A 57 9.36 16.61 5.14
N PHE A 58 9.13 15.68 4.24
CA PHE A 58 10.02 15.38 3.11
C PHE A 58 9.17 15.11 1.86
N HIS A 59 9.81 14.98 0.70
CA HIS A 59 9.10 14.94 -0.57
C HIS A 59 9.45 13.69 -1.36
N VAL A 60 8.43 13.14 -2.01
CA VAL A 60 8.57 12.25 -3.16
C VAL A 60 8.69 13.16 -4.39
N CYS A 61 9.83 13.09 -5.06
CA CYS A 61 10.13 13.88 -6.23
C CYS A 61 10.25 13.00 -7.48
N GLY A 62 10.08 13.60 -8.65
CA GLY A 62 10.41 12.96 -9.93
C GLY A 62 11.90 13.03 -10.22
N GLU A 63 12.27 13.62 -11.36
CA GLU A 63 13.66 13.59 -11.85
C GLU A 63 14.65 14.35 -10.95
N THR A 64 14.20 15.45 -10.35
CA THR A 64 15.03 16.37 -9.56
C THR A 64 14.37 16.75 -8.24
N GLU A 65 15.15 17.26 -7.26
CA GLU A 65 14.62 17.76 -5.98
C GLU A 65 13.54 18.86 -6.14
N ARG A 66 13.58 19.60 -7.24
CA ARG A 66 12.62 20.69 -7.53
C ARG A 66 11.27 20.17 -8.01
N ASP A 67 11.25 18.98 -8.61
CA ASP A 67 10.04 18.33 -9.11
C ASP A 67 9.32 17.59 -7.98
N ARG A 68 8.73 18.35 -7.05
CA ARG A 68 8.04 17.82 -5.89
C ARG A 68 6.64 17.37 -6.28
N LEU A 69 6.38 16.07 -6.13
CA LEU A 69 5.11 15.45 -6.53
C LEU A 69 4.19 15.27 -5.33
N PHE A 70 4.73 14.74 -4.23
CA PHE A 70 3.99 14.45 -3.02
C PHE A 70 4.76 14.86 -1.77
N ALA A 71 4.07 15.44 -0.79
CA ALA A 71 4.58 15.65 0.55
C ALA A 71 4.36 14.40 1.41
N VAL A 72 5.36 14.10 2.24
CA VAL A 72 5.30 13.07 3.28
C VAL A 72 5.56 13.74 4.62
N GLU A 73 4.60 13.65 5.55
CA GLU A 73 4.75 14.16 6.92
C GLU A 73 5.03 13.01 7.89
N VAL A 74 5.98 13.22 8.80
CA VAL A 74 6.20 12.34 9.94
C VAL A 74 5.15 12.62 11.00
N HIS A 75 4.27 11.66 11.24
CA HIS A 75 3.26 11.72 12.27
C HIS A 75 3.80 11.11 13.57
N THR A 76 3.93 11.92 14.61
CA THR A 76 4.58 11.53 15.88
C THR A 76 3.66 10.84 16.87
N GLY A 77 2.37 10.67 16.56
CA GLY A 77 1.38 10.04 17.44
C GLY A 77 0.72 10.98 18.45
N HIS A 78 1.10 12.27 18.50
CA HIS A 78 0.50 13.25 19.42
C HIS A 78 -0.85 13.81 18.94
N SER A 79 -1.22 13.58 17.67
CA SER A 79 -2.49 14.01 17.10
C SER A 79 -3.42 12.82 16.90
N MET A 80 -4.70 12.97 17.25
CA MET A 80 -5.74 11.94 17.04
C MET A 80 -6.37 12.02 15.64
N SER A 81 -5.84 12.86 14.75
CA SER A 81 -6.40 13.10 13.41
C SER A 81 -5.99 12.03 12.39
N GLY A 82 -6.88 11.76 11.44
CA GLY A 82 -6.59 10.88 10.30
C GLY A 82 -6.57 9.40 10.66
N PRO A 83 -6.24 8.52 9.70
CA PRO A 83 -6.33 7.07 9.86
C PRO A 83 -5.31 6.49 10.85
N LEU A 84 -4.27 7.25 11.21
CA LEU A 84 -3.28 6.80 12.20
C LEU A 84 -3.74 7.01 13.65
N GLY A 85 -4.58 8.00 13.95
CA GLY A 85 -4.86 8.38 15.33
C GLY A 85 -3.56 8.55 16.13
N ALA A 86 -3.48 7.99 17.35
CA ALA A 86 -2.29 8.07 18.22
C ALA A 86 -1.04 7.32 17.71
N ARG A 87 -1.10 6.63 16.57
CA ARG A 87 -0.04 5.74 16.09
C ARG A 87 1.07 6.50 15.36
N PRO A 88 2.34 6.45 15.80
CA PRO A 88 3.43 7.06 15.04
C PRO A 88 3.60 6.42 13.65
N GLY A 89 3.89 7.24 12.65
CA GLY A 89 3.91 6.81 11.26
C GLY A 89 4.19 7.92 10.26
N LEU A 90 3.71 7.71 9.04
CA LEU A 90 3.84 8.65 7.91
C LEU A 90 2.48 8.92 7.29
N HIS A 91 2.25 10.17 6.92
CA HIS A 91 1.15 10.61 6.06
C HIS A 91 1.70 11.00 4.68
N LEU A 92 1.07 10.50 3.62
CA LEU A 92 1.31 10.91 2.23
C LEU A 92 0.16 11.80 1.78
N TYR A 93 0.47 12.95 1.20
CA TYR A 93 -0.52 13.91 0.68
C TYR A 93 -0.59 13.87 -0.84
N ASN A 94 -1.77 14.09 -1.41
CA ASN A 94 -2.03 14.14 -2.85
C ASN A 94 -1.56 15.47 -3.48
N GLY A 95 -0.29 15.81 -3.24
CA GLY A 95 0.33 17.04 -3.70
C GLY A 95 1.56 17.40 -2.86
N PRO A 96 2.32 18.43 -3.27
CA PRO A 96 3.61 18.77 -2.67
C PRO A 96 3.51 19.48 -1.32
N LYS A 97 2.31 19.68 -0.75
CA LYS A 97 2.10 20.39 0.52
C LYS A 97 1.24 19.56 1.46
N THR A 98 1.45 19.71 2.77
CA THR A 98 0.61 19.07 3.81
C THR A 98 -0.80 19.65 3.92
N LYS A 99 -1.11 20.69 3.14
CA LYS A 99 -2.46 21.24 2.98
C LYS A 99 -3.27 20.53 1.89
N ASP A 100 -2.60 19.78 1.02
CA ASP A 100 -3.26 18.97 0.01
C ASP A 100 -4.00 17.80 0.69
N SER A 101 -4.93 17.13 0.00
CA SER A 101 -5.73 16.07 0.60
C SER A 101 -4.86 14.89 1.05
N LEU A 102 -5.16 14.31 2.22
CA LEU A 102 -4.49 13.10 2.69
C LEU A 102 -4.77 11.95 1.71
N LEU A 103 -3.70 11.35 1.19
CA LEU A 103 -3.79 10.29 0.19
C LEU A 103 -3.63 8.89 0.80
N ALA A 104 -2.68 8.73 1.71
CA ALA A 104 -2.41 7.45 2.35
C ALA A 104 -1.68 7.64 3.67
N ALA A 105 -1.66 6.61 4.50
CA ALA A 105 -0.89 6.61 5.73
C ALA A 105 -0.26 5.26 6.02
N THR A 106 0.81 5.24 6.82
CA THR A 106 1.39 3.99 7.32
C THR A 106 1.93 4.16 8.72
N GLY A 107 1.74 3.14 9.57
CA GLY A 107 2.24 3.15 10.94
C GLY A 107 2.43 1.74 11.49
N SER A 108 2.82 1.67 12.76
CA SER A 108 2.95 0.39 13.49
C SER A 108 1.63 -0.40 13.50
N GLU A 109 1.65 -1.70 13.77
CA GLU A 109 0.42 -2.44 14.07
C GLU A 109 -0.15 -2.08 15.47
N SER A 110 0.72 -1.98 16.48
CA SER A 110 0.33 -1.64 17.86
C SER A 110 0.27 -0.12 18.12
N LEU A 111 -0.78 0.33 18.82
CA LEU A 111 -1.03 1.75 19.17
C LEU A 111 -0.05 2.25 20.22
N PHE A 112 0.24 1.40 21.20
CA PHE A 112 1.18 1.64 22.28
C PHE A 112 2.42 0.82 21.97
N GLY A 113 3.61 1.36 22.21
CA GLY A 113 4.90 0.78 21.81
C GLY A 113 5.27 -0.56 22.44
N ASP A 114 4.30 -1.42 22.76
CA ASP A 114 4.51 -2.75 23.27
C ASP A 114 5.19 -3.63 22.23
N TYR A 115 6.39 -4.00 22.67
CA TYR A 115 7.44 -4.80 22.10
C TYR A 115 8.10 -4.17 20.87
N ALA A 116 9.35 -3.73 21.08
CA ALA A 116 10.38 -3.39 20.10
C ALA A 116 10.64 -4.47 19.02
N LEU A 117 9.79 -5.49 18.97
CA LEU A 117 9.90 -6.75 18.28
C LEU A 117 8.78 -6.94 17.24
N ASN A 118 7.57 -6.40 17.45
CA ASN A 118 6.55 -6.40 16.41
C ASN A 118 6.79 -5.23 15.43
N ASN A 119 7.36 -5.55 14.27
CA ASN A 119 7.59 -4.59 13.19
C ASN A 119 6.56 -4.69 12.06
N ASN A 120 5.43 -5.37 12.30
CA ASN A 120 4.29 -5.32 11.40
C ASN A 120 3.77 -3.89 11.29
N SER A 121 3.24 -3.59 10.12
CA SER A 121 2.79 -2.25 9.77
C SER A 121 1.39 -2.29 9.18
N ARG A 122 0.61 -1.27 9.54
CA ARG A 122 -0.67 -0.97 8.91
C ARG A 122 -0.44 0.04 7.80
N ILE A 123 -1.01 -0.21 6.62
CA ILE A 123 -0.99 0.68 5.47
C ILE A 123 -2.44 1.07 5.16
N PHE A 124 -2.76 2.35 5.28
CA PHE A 124 -4.08 2.90 5.01
C PHE A 124 -4.08 3.52 3.62
N LEU A 125 -4.95 3.00 2.75
CA LEU A 125 -5.06 3.38 1.34
C LEU A 125 -6.52 3.70 1.01
N PRO A 126 -6.84 4.61 0.07
CA PRO A 126 -8.23 4.91 -0.24
C PRO A 126 -8.92 3.72 -0.92
N GLY A 127 -10.12 3.35 -0.46
CA GLY A 127 -10.88 2.21 -0.97
C GLY A 127 -11.26 2.35 -2.44
N HIS A 128 -11.59 1.22 -3.08
CA HIS A 128 -12.00 1.22 -4.49
C HIS A 128 -13.36 1.87 -4.73
N ARG A 129 -14.28 1.75 -3.75
CA ARG A 129 -15.71 2.10 -3.92
C ARG A 129 -16.16 3.21 -2.98
N THR A 130 -15.57 3.28 -1.80
CA THR A 130 -15.84 4.29 -0.80
C THR A 130 -14.61 5.18 -0.70
N GLY A 131 -14.80 6.49 -0.58
CA GLY A 131 -13.69 7.43 -0.34
C GLY A 131 -12.98 7.22 1.00
N ASP A 132 -13.36 6.18 1.75
CA ASP A 132 -12.81 5.81 3.05
C ASP A 132 -11.48 5.07 2.92
N PHE A 133 -10.69 5.09 3.98
CA PHE A 133 -9.44 4.34 4.04
C PHE A 133 -9.68 2.86 4.35
N VAL A 134 -9.06 1.99 3.56
CA VAL A 134 -8.93 0.55 3.80
C VAL A 134 -7.56 0.27 4.40
N CYS A 135 -7.51 -0.58 5.43
CA CYS A 135 -6.28 -0.97 6.11
C CYS A 135 -5.72 -2.29 5.55
N GLU A 136 -4.52 -2.22 4.98
CA GLU A 136 -3.72 -3.37 4.58
C GLU A 136 -2.60 -3.65 5.59
N MET A 137 -2.12 -4.90 5.61
CA MET A 137 -1.04 -5.33 6.49
C MET A 137 0.24 -5.58 5.71
N MET A 138 1.35 -5.01 6.19
CA MET A 138 2.71 -5.42 5.81
C MET A 138 3.37 -6.11 6.99
N ARG A 139 3.75 -7.37 6.80
CA ARG A 139 4.35 -8.22 7.84
C ARG A 139 5.84 -8.38 7.63
N VAL A 140 6.60 -8.22 8.71
CA VAL A 140 8.03 -8.52 8.71
C VAL A 140 8.22 -10.03 8.93
N HIS A 141 9.27 -10.61 8.37
CA HIS A 141 9.74 -11.94 8.73
C HIS A 141 11.21 -12.12 8.34
N THR A 142 11.84 -13.16 8.90
CA THR A 142 13.15 -13.64 8.46
C THR A 142 12.99 -14.71 7.38
N THR A 143 13.73 -14.60 6.28
CA THR A 143 13.77 -15.60 5.20
C THR A 143 14.73 -16.76 5.54
N PRO A 144 14.66 -17.91 4.84
CA PRO A 144 15.56 -19.06 5.09
C PRO A 144 17.06 -18.72 5.01
N ASP A 145 17.43 -17.77 4.16
CA ASP A 145 18.79 -17.25 4.04
C ASP A 145 19.19 -16.22 5.11
N ASN A 146 18.42 -16.12 6.20
CA ASN A 146 18.63 -15.22 7.33
C ASN A 146 18.60 -13.72 6.97
N THR A 147 17.88 -13.34 5.91
CA THR A 147 17.66 -11.92 5.57
C THR A 147 16.29 -11.43 6.05
N VAL A 148 16.13 -10.11 6.21
CA VAL A 148 14.86 -9.49 6.60
C VAL A 148 14.04 -9.24 5.34
N ALA A 149 12.78 -9.66 5.38
CA ALA A 149 11.81 -9.42 4.31
C ALA A 149 10.49 -8.84 4.85
N PHE A 150 9.81 -8.08 3.98
CA PHE A 150 8.51 -7.49 4.29
C PHE A 150 7.49 -7.91 3.25
N ARG A 151 6.45 -8.63 3.68
CA ARG A 151 5.42 -9.19 2.81
C ARG A 151 4.11 -8.45 2.98
N PHE A 152 3.44 -8.19 1.86
CA PHE A 152 2.07 -7.66 1.84
C PHE A 152 1.29 -8.25 0.67
N SER A 153 -0.01 -7.96 0.60
CA SER A 153 -0.85 -8.36 -0.51
C SER A 153 -1.84 -7.26 -0.85
N ILE A 154 -2.09 -7.05 -2.13
CA ILE A 154 -2.96 -6.00 -2.66
C ILE A 154 -3.58 -6.47 -3.98
N GLU A 155 -4.71 -5.89 -4.35
CA GLU A 155 -5.36 -6.13 -5.63
C GLU A 155 -4.49 -5.62 -6.80
N VAL A 156 -4.41 -6.44 -7.85
CA VAL A 156 -3.75 -6.16 -9.12
C VAL A 156 -4.70 -6.52 -10.26
N GLY A 157 -4.68 -5.75 -11.34
CA GLY A 157 -5.59 -5.89 -12.48
C GLY A 157 -6.57 -4.72 -12.56
N LEU A 158 -7.47 -4.79 -13.54
CA LEU A 158 -8.44 -3.74 -13.83
C LEU A 158 -9.86 -4.30 -13.79
N GLY A 159 -10.78 -3.55 -13.19
CA GLY A 159 -12.20 -3.91 -13.12
C GLY A 159 -12.44 -5.30 -12.53
N GLU A 160 -13.25 -6.09 -13.22
CA GLU A 160 -13.63 -7.45 -12.80
C GLU A 160 -12.46 -8.46 -12.79
N LYS A 161 -11.33 -8.13 -13.41
CA LYS A 161 -10.14 -8.98 -13.45
C LYS A 161 -9.17 -8.71 -12.28
N MET A 162 -9.58 -7.88 -11.32
CA MET A 162 -8.78 -7.63 -10.13
C MET A 162 -8.61 -8.91 -9.29
N ARG A 163 -7.37 -9.24 -8.97
CA ARG A 163 -7.00 -10.38 -8.14
C ARG A 163 -6.02 -9.96 -7.06
N ARG A 164 -6.16 -10.57 -5.88
CA ARG A 164 -5.27 -10.29 -4.74
C ARG A 164 -3.95 -11.04 -4.91
N GLU A 165 -2.86 -10.29 -5.03
CA GLU A 165 -1.51 -10.80 -5.27
C GLU A 165 -0.60 -10.49 -4.08
N ALA A 166 0.41 -11.34 -3.83
CA ALA A 166 1.42 -11.08 -2.80
C ALA A 166 2.74 -10.57 -3.36
N PHE A 167 3.35 -9.70 -2.56
CA PHE A 167 4.63 -9.07 -2.87
C PHE A 167 5.53 -9.10 -1.64
N GLU A 168 6.84 -9.13 -1.87
CA GLU A 168 7.83 -9.23 -0.81
C GLU A 168 9.05 -8.36 -1.09
N TRP A 169 9.27 -7.36 -0.24
CA TRP A 169 10.53 -6.62 -0.21
C TRP A 169 11.60 -7.49 0.44
N LYS A 170 12.64 -7.83 -0.31
CA LYS A 170 13.84 -8.52 0.19
C LYS A 170 15.04 -7.60 0.15
N LYS A 171 15.86 -7.66 1.19
CA LYS A 171 17.10 -6.88 1.26
C LYS A 171 18.09 -7.36 0.20
N ILE A 172 18.66 -6.42 -0.55
CA ILE A 172 19.71 -6.71 -1.55
C ILE A 172 20.97 -7.19 -0.83
N LYS A 173 21.44 -8.39 -1.17
CA LYS A 173 22.67 -8.95 -0.59
C LYS A 173 23.90 -8.22 -1.11
N LYS A 174 25.00 -8.28 -0.36
CA LYS A 174 26.24 -7.57 -0.71
C LYS A 174 26.83 -8.02 -2.06
N ASN A 175 26.70 -9.31 -2.39
CA ASN A 175 27.17 -9.92 -3.63
C ASN A 175 26.26 -9.65 -4.85
N GLU A 176 25.04 -9.17 -4.63
CA GLU A 176 24.07 -8.84 -5.70
C GLU A 176 24.09 -7.34 -6.06
N ARG A 177 25.05 -6.58 -5.52
CA ARG A 177 25.20 -5.16 -5.83
C ARG A 177 25.89 -5.03 -7.18
N GLU A 178 25.17 -4.50 -8.17
CA GLU A 178 25.69 -4.25 -9.51
C GLU A 178 26.75 -3.12 -9.54
N ASP A 179 26.74 -2.23 -8.55
CA ASP A 179 27.68 -1.10 -8.44
C ASP A 179 28.04 -0.80 -6.97
N ASN A 180 29.27 -0.34 -6.74
CA ASN A 180 29.77 0.21 -5.48
C ASN A 180 29.14 1.57 -5.10
N THR A 181 28.43 2.24 -6.02
CA THR A 181 27.80 3.55 -5.76
C THR A 181 26.56 3.48 -4.88
N HIS A 182 25.88 2.33 -4.82
CA HIS A 182 24.66 2.14 -4.02
C HIS A 182 24.95 1.35 -2.75
N ASN A 183 24.51 1.87 -1.61
CA ASN A 183 24.75 1.27 -0.28
C ASN A 183 23.89 0.01 0.00
N GLY A 184 23.40 -0.66 -1.05
CA GLY A 184 22.41 -1.71 -1.01
C GLY A 184 20.99 -1.15 -1.09
N GLY A 185 20.00 -1.92 -0.62
CA GLY A 185 18.60 -1.55 -0.78
C GLY A 185 17.66 -2.73 -0.58
N PHE A 186 16.49 -2.64 -1.20
CA PHE A 186 15.49 -3.70 -1.25
C PHE A 186 14.97 -3.90 -2.68
N LYS A 187 14.70 -5.14 -3.07
CA LYS A 187 13.95 -5.48 -4.29
C LYS A 187 12.58 -6.02 -3.90
N LEU A 188 11.54 -5.58 -4.59
CA LEU A 188 10.18 -6.08 -4.43
C LEU A 188 9.97 -7.23 -5.40
N PHE A 189 9.70 -8.41 -4.88
CA PHE A 189 9.40 -9.59 -5.68
C PHE A 189 7.90 -9.84 -5.73
N TRP A 190 7.39 -10.15 -6.93
CA TRP A 190 6.02 -10.61 -7.10
C TRP A 190 5.95 -12.13 -6.85
N LEU A 191 5.20 -12.55 -5.83
CA LEU A 191 5.17 -13.94 -5.39
C LEU A 191 4.15 -14.82 -6.13
N HIS A 192 3.25 -14.22 -6.90
CA HIS A 192 2.12 -14.87 -7.58
C HIS A 192 1.26 -15.72 -6.62
N ARG A 193 0.05 -15.23 -6.30
CA ARG A 193 -0.90 -15.72 -5.28
C ARG A 193 -0.54 -15.31 -3.85
N GLY A 194 -1.46 -14.58 -3.20
CA GLY A 194 -1.31 -14.18 -1.80
C GLY A 194 -1.70 -15.28 -0.80
N PRO A 195 -1.28 -15.16 0.48
CA PRO A 195 -1.89 -15.97 1.54
C PRO A 195 -3.38 -15.63 1.61
N GLU A 196 -4.24 -16.64 1.50
CA GLU A 196 -5.69 -16.48 1.66
C GLU A 196 -5.98 -15.84 3.02
N GLN A 197 -6.74 -14.75 3.01
CA GLN A 197 -7.19 -14.11 4.23
C GLN A 197 -8.41 -14.86 4.75
N GLY A 198 -8.19 -15.78 5.69
CA GLY A 198 -9.20 -16.36 6.56
C GLY A 198 -8.77 -16.18 8.01
N TYR A 199 -9.48 -15.36 8.78
CA TYR A 199 -9.67 -15.63 10.21
C TYR A 199 -11.07 -16.25 10.30
N PRO A 200 -11.22 -17.39 10.99
CA PRO A 200 -11.18 -17.38 12.44
C PRO A 200 -10.13 -18.32 13.03
N ASP A 201 -9.85 -18.06 14.30
CA ASP A 201 -9.30 -18.94 15.33
C ASP A 201 -9.39 -20.45 15.01
N GLY A 202 -8.28 -21.18 15.16
CA GLY A 202 -8.27 -22.65 15.05
C GLY A 202 -7.20 -23.20 14.10
N ASP A 203 -6.15 -23.74 14.71
CA ASP A 203 -5.39 -24.92 14.29
C ASP A 203 -5.46 -25.33 12.80
N SER A 204 -4.41 -25.01 12.06
CA SER A 204 -3.87 -25.91 11.04
C SER A 204 -2.46 -25.44 10.68
N GLY A 205 -1.48 -26.30 10.95
CA GLY A 205 -0.07 -26.05 10.69
C GLY A 205 0.15 -25.60 9.24
N ILE A 206 0.66 -24.39 9.08
CA ILE A 206 1.17 -23.90 7.79
C ILE A 206 2.49 -24.62 7.55
N GLN A 207 2.40 -25.82 6.97
CA GLN A 207 3.47 -26.38 6.18
C GLN A 207 3.45 -25.68 4.82
N GLY A 208 3.86 -24.40 4.84
CA GLY A 208 4.00 -23.61 3.64
C GLY A 208 5.14 -24.19 2.81
N SER A 209 4.78 -24.91 1.75
CA SER A 209 5.69 -25.31 0.68
C SER A 209 6.50 -24.11 0.23
N SER A 210 7.74 -24.05 0.69
CA SER A 210 8.78 -23.21 0.13
C SER A 210 9.12 -23.79 -1.24
N SER A 211 8.32 -23.42 -2.25
CA SER A 211 8.74 -23.55 -3.64
C SER A 211 9.82 -22.47 -3.88
N GLU A 212 11.04 -22.78 -3.42
CA GLU A 212 12.28 -22.16 -3.88
C GLU A 212 12.54 -22.72 -5.28
N GLY A 213 12.15 -21.98 -6.31
CA GLY A 213 12.35 -22.42 -7.70
C GLY A 213 11.48 -21.74 -8.75
N GLY A 214 10.43 -21.02 -8.36
CA GLY A 214 9.73 -20.12 -9.30
C GLY A 214 10.60 -18.90 -9.59
N ASP A 215 10.73 -18.53 -10.85
CA ASP A 215 11.38 -17.29 -11.29
C ASP A 215 10.58 -16.11 -10.72
N ARG A 216 11.01 -15.59 -9.55
CA ARG A 216 10.33 -14.49 -8.88
C ARG A 216 10.76 -13.20 -9.56
N GLU A 217 9.87 -12.63 -10.34
CA GLU A 217 10.13 -11.35 -10.99
C GLU A 217 10.25 -10.22 -9.95
N ALA A 218 11.31 -9.43 -10.07
CA ALA A 218 11.43 -8.17 -9.34
C ALA A 218 10.63 -7.08 -10.06
N VAL A 219 9.71 -6.43 -9.34
CA VAL A 219 8.76 -5.44 -9.88
C VAL A 219 8.99 -4.02 -9.36
N ALA A 220 9.81 -3.87 -8.33
CA ALA A 220 10.29 -2.57 -7.87
C ALA A 220 11.66 -2.71 -7.17
N VAL A 221 12.39 -1.60 -7.09
CA VAL A 221 13.66 -1.51 -6.37
C VAL A 221 13.71 -0.23 -5.54
N MET A 222 14.31 -0.35 -4.37
CA MET A 222 14.67 0.74 -3.48
C MET A 222 16.19 0.73 -3.32
N SER A 223 16.86 1.85 -3.56
CA SER A 223 18.31 1.96 -3.49
C SER A 223 18.73 3.02 -2.49
N TRP A 224 19.53 2.62 -1.50
CA TRP A 224 20.08 3.57 -0.52
C TRP A 224 21.10 4.49 -1.16
N ARG A 225 21.00 5.78 -0.87
CA ARG A 225 22.06 6.75 -1.14
C ARG A 225 23.01 6.81 0.05
N SER A 226 24.27 7.14 -0.21
CA SER A 226 25.21 7.42 0.86
C SER A 226 24.86 8.76 1.53
N PHE A 227 24.65 8.73 2.84
CA PHE A 227 24.45 9.95 3.63
C PHE A 227 25.64 10.90 3.53
N LEU A 228 26.87 10.38 3.36
CA LEU A 228 28.08 11.18 3.22
C LEU A 228 28.09 12.01 1.93
N THR A 229 27.53 11.48 0.84
CA THR A 229 27.52 12.16 -0.47
C THR A 229 26.19 12.87 -0.75
N SER A 230 25.11 12.46 -0.10
CA SER A 230 23.75 12.90 -0.42
C SER A 230 22.86 12.96 0.83
N PRO A 231 23.19 13.80 1.83
CA PRO A 231 22.53 13.81 3.14
C PRO A 231 21.04 14.17 3.09
N LYS A 232 20.61 14.91 2.06
CA LYS A 232 19.21 15.29 1.84
C LYS A 232 18.44 14.29 0.98
N HIS A 233 19.10 13.29 0.43
CA HIS A 233 18.49 12.34 -0.51
C HIS A 233 18.73 10.93 0.02
N PRO A 234 17.86 10.37 0.87
CA PRO A 234 18.11 9.08 1.51
C PRO A 234 18.04 7.87 0.57
N PHE A 235 17.13 7.86 -0.40
CA PHE A 235 16.95 6.72 -1.29
C PHE A 235 16.24 7.09 -2.59
N ASP A 236 16.52 6.28 -3.61
CA ASP A 236 15.79 6.21 -4.88
C ASP A 236 14.80 5.03 -4.84
N MET A 237 13.67 5.17 -5.53
CA MET A 237 12.72 4.09 -5.80
C MET A 237 12.43 4.04 -7.31
N ALA A 238 12.36 2.84 -7.88
CA ALA A 238 11.88 2.65 -9.24
C ALA A 238 11.00 1.42 -9.38
N PHE A 239 9.98 1.51 -10.22
CA PHE A 239 9.27 0.35 -10.76
C PHE A 239 10.13 -0.28 -11.86
N ILE A 240 10.13 -1.61 -11.92
CA ILE A 240 10.89 -2.40 -12.90
C ILE A 240 10.05 -3.60 -13.36
N GLY A 241 10.46 -4.26 -14.45
CA GLY A 241 9.73 -5.43 -14.97
C GLY A 241 8.24 -5.15 -15.16
N SER A 242 7.39 -6.10 -14.79
CA SER A 242 5.92 -5.98 -14.80
C SER A 242 5.39 -4.85 -13.92
N GLY A 243 6.18 -4.31 -12.98
CA GLY A 243 5.79 -3.14 -12.18
C GLY A 243 5.65 -1.85 -13.00
N LEU A 244 6.27 -1.79 -14.18
CA LEU A 244 6.08 -0.69 -15.13
C LEU A 244 4.73 -0.76 -15.84
N SER A 245 4.10 -1.94 -15.88
CA SER A 245 2.82 -2.13 -16.53
C SER A 245 1.71 -1.36 -15.81
N GLU A 246 0.83 -0.72 -16.57
CA GLU A 246 -0.38 -0.09 -16.05
C GLU A 246 -1.38 -1.12 -15.51
N THR A 247 -1.27 -2.38 -15.93
CA THR A 247 -2.13 -3.48 -15.47
C THR A 247 -1.96 -3.80 -13.98
N MET A 248 -0.87 -3.35 -13.36
CA MET A 248 -0.69 -3.45 -11.91
C MET A 248 -1.71 -2.60 -11.14
N GLY A 249 -2.15 -1.49 -11.74
CA GLY A 249 -3.11 -0.56 -11.17
C GLY A 249 -2.47 0.48 -10.25
N GLU A 250 -3.10 1.65 -10.15
CA GLU A 250 -2.59 2.77 -9.36
C GLU A 250 -2.60 2.47 -7.85
N ARG A 251 -3.62 1.77 -7.33
CA ARG A 251 -3.68 1.37 -5.91
C ARG A 251 -2.49 0.48 -5.52
N TRP A 252 -2.05 -0.41 -6.41
CA TRP A 252 -0.83 -1.19 -6.22
C TRP A 252 0.41 -0.27 -6.18
N ARG A 253 0.56 0.66 -7.12
CA ARG A 253 1.70 1.62 -7.13
C ARG A 253 1.77 2.43 -5.83
N LEU A 254 0.61 2.90 -5.35
CA LEU A 254 0.48 3.57 -4.06
C LEU A 254 0.89 2.65 -2.90
N MET A 255 0.44 1.39 -2.88
CA MET A 255 0.84 0.41 -1.87
C MET A 255 2.36 0.18 -1.86
N VAL A 256 2.99 0.05 -3.04
CA VAL A 256 4.45 -0.09 -3.16
C VAL A 256 5.17 1.13 -2.60
N LEU A 257 4.73 2.34 -2.96
CA LEU A 257 5.32 3.58 -2.44
C LEU A 257 5.19 3.66 -0.90
N MET A 258 4.00 3.37 -0.37
CA MET A 258 3.76 3.44 1.07
C MET A 258 4.56 2.39 1.86
N THR A 259 4.70 1.18 1.32
CA THR A 259 5.49 0.13 1.96
C THR A 259 6.99 0.43 1.92
N VAL A 260 7.53 0.99 0.85
CA VAL A 260 8.95 1.38 0.80
C VAL A 260 9.26 2.56 1.73
N LEU A 261 8.35 3.55 1.81
CA LEU A 261 8.44 4.63 2.78
C LEU A 261 8.43 4.10 4.22
N ARG A 262 7.60 3.10 4.49
CA ARG A 262 7.56 2.44 5.80
C ARG A 262 8.86 1.68 6.09
N VAL A 263 9.43 0.96 5.12
CA VAL A 263 10.74 0.30 5.26
C VAL A 263 11.84 1.32 5.57
N TRP A 264 11.86 2.46 4.89
CA TRP A 264 12.77 3.57 5.23
C TRP A 264 12.59 4.06 6.67
N TYR A 265 11.35 4.34 7.08
CA TYR A 265 11.09 4.83 8.43
C TYR A 265 11.53 3.81 9.49
N MET A 266 11.28 2.51 9.27
CA MET A 266 11.77 1.44 10.14
C MET A 266 13.30 1.36 10.18
N ASN A 267 13.97 1.62 9.05
CA ASN A 267 15.43 1.63 8.97
C ASN A 267 16.06 2.69 9.88
N LEU A 268 15.43 3.87 10.02
CA LEU A 268 15.90 4.92 10.92
C LEU A 268 16.01 4.47 12.38
N PHE A 269 15.17 3.52 12.80
CA PHE A 269 15.15 2.97 14.16
C PHE A 269 15.82 1.59 14.26
N GLY A 270 16.58 1.17 13.24
CA GLY A 270 17.29 -0.11 13.25
C GLY A 270 16.40 -1.35 13.06
N LYS A 271 15.11 -1.18 12.74
CA LYS A 271 14.11 -2.27 12.65
C LYS A 271 14.16 -3.07 11.34
N THR A 272 15.10 -2.75 10.47
CA THR A 272 15.43 -3.49 9.22
C THR A 272 16.68 -4.36 9.38
N HIS A 273 17.27 -4.38 10.58
CA HIS A 273 18.40 -5.24 10.91
C HIS A 273 17.90 -6.60 11.42
N ARG A 274 18.68 -7.65 11.19
CA ARG A 274 18.33 -9.03 11.55
C ARG A 274 18.06 -9.22 13.04
N ALA A 275 18.92 -8.68 13.90
CA ALA A 275 18.86 -9.00 15.34
C ALA A 275 17.52 -8.58 15.99
N PRO A 276 17.00 -7.36 15.76
CA PRO A 276 15.66 -6.99 16.23
C PRO A 276 14.52 -7.82 15.62
N VAL A 277 14.60 -8.16 14.33
CA VAL A 277 13.53 -8.89 13.62
C VAL A 277 13.46 -10.35 14.06
N ALA A 278 14.60 -11.05 14.07
CA ALA A 278 14.67 -12.45 14.46
C ALA A 278 14.30 -12.67 15.94
N LEU A 279 14.51 -11.66 16.79
CA LEU A 279 14.03 -11.70 18.18
C LEU A 279 12.49 -11.57 18.23
N GLY A 280 11.89 -10.77 17.34
CA GLY A 280 10.43 -10.66 17.27
C GLY A 280 9.72 -11.86 16.69
N ASP A 281 10.27 -12.48 15.64
CA ASP A 281 9.74 -13.73 15.10
C ASP A 281 9.68 -14.81 16.22
N LYS A 282 10.76 -14.95 16.99
CA LYS A 282 10.85 -15.93 18.10
C LYS A 282 9.93 -15.65 19.28
N VAL A 283 9.63 -14.38 19.58
CA VAL A 283 8.73 -14.02 20.69
C VAL A 283 7.27 -14.21 20.28
N GLY A 284 6.92 -13.84 19.05
CA GLY A 284 5.58 -14.07 18.51
C GLY A 284 5.20 -15.55 18.44
N ASP A 285 6.16 -16.44 18.19
CA ASP A 285 5.93 -17.88 18.24
C ASP A 285 5.73 -18.42 19.67
N LYS A 286 6.40 -17.83 20.68
CA LYS A 286 6.27 -18.25 22.08
C LYS A 286 4.96 -17.81 22.73
N GLU A 287 4.47 -16.60 22.42
CA GLU A 287 3.18 -16.12 22.92
C GLU A 287 2.00 -16.95 22.38
N LYS A 288 2.10 -17.46 21.14
CA LYS A 288 1.10 -18.37 20.57
C LYS A 288 1.05 -19.73 21.27
N VAL A 289 2.18 -20.22 21.78
CA VAL A 289 2.25 -21.50 22.50
C VAL A 289 1.77 -21.37 23.96
N ALA A 290 1.86 -20.18 24.56
CA ALA A 290 1.43 -19.95 25.95
C ALA A 290 -0.09 -19.74 26.11
N HIS A 291 -0.84 -19.61 25.01
CA HIS A 291 -2.28 -19.39 24.99
C HIS A 291 -3.09 -20.56 24.37
N GLN A 292 -2.43 -21.72 24.15
CA GLN A 292 -3.09 -23.02 23.95
C GLN A 292 -3.09 -23.80 25.26
#